data_AF-A0A0G1AW53-F1
#
_entry.id   AF-A0A0G1AW53-F1
#
_cell.length_a   1.000
_cell.length_b   1.000
_cell.length_c   1.000
_cell.angle_alpha   90.00
_cell.angle_beta   90.00
_cell.angle_gamma   90.00
#
_symmetry.space_group_name_H-M   'P 1'
#
loop_
_entity.id
_entity.type
_entity.pdbx_description
1 polymer ?
#
loop_
_entity_poly.entity_id
_entity_poly.type
_entity_poly.pdbx_seq_one_letter_code
_entity_poly.pdbx_strand_id
1 'polypeptide(L)' 'VIKQVYSEIIVNVGSVPHPMDKDHYIEWVEIIINGKTYRQFLNPGDSPVARFQIQSQPGEKIIARAYCNLHGLWKSA' A
#
# COMPACT_ATOMS: atom_id res chain seq x y z
N VAL A 1 0.61 -5.96 -4.27
CA VAL A 1 0.55 -7.28 -3.60
C VAL A 1 0.30 -7.06 -2.11
N ILE A 2 -0.74 -7.68 -1.55
CA ILE A 2 -1.10 -7.55 -0.13
C ILE A 2 -0.64 -8.81 0.61
N LYS A 3 -0.02 -8.65 1.78
CA LYS A 3 0.32 -9.72 2.72
C LYS A 3 -0.26 -9.38 4.10
N GLN A 4 -0.98 -10.33 4.70
CA GLN A 4 -1.50 -10.22 6.06
C GLN A 4 -0.63 -11.06 7.01
N VAL A 5 -0.27 -10.50 8.16
CA VAL A 5 0.49 -11.18 9.22
C VAL A 5 -0.13 -10.80 10.55
N TYR A 6 -0.99 -11.65 11.13
CA TYR A 6 -1.67 -11.47 12.44
C TYR A 6 -2.20 -10.05 12.76
N SER A 7 -1.32 -9.13 13.16
CA SER A 7 -1.61 -7.73 13.52
C SER A 7 -1.07 -6.67 12.54
N GLU A 8 -0.52 -7.08 11.39
CA GLU A 8 0.09 -6.21 10.39
C GLU A 8 -0.43 -6.54 8.99
N ILE A 9 -0.81 -5.50 8.25
CA ILE A 9 -1.06 -5.56 6.81
C ILE A 9 0.11 -4.90 6.10
N ILE A 10 0.75 -5.65 5.20
CA ILE A 10 1.87 -5.18 4.38
C ILE A 10 1.39 -5.08 2.93
N VAL A 11 1.54 -3.92 2.32
CA VAL A 11 1.22 -3.69 0.91
C VAL A 11 2.50 -3.37 0.16
N ASN A 12 2.89 -4.26 -0.75
CA ASN A 12 3.98 -4.03 -1.70
C ASN A 12 3.39 -3.49 -3.00
N VAL A 13 3.97 -2.42 -3.55
CA VAL A 13 3.49 -1.84 -4.81
C VAL A 13 4.21 -2.47 -6.00
N GLY A 14 3.45 -3.21 -6.80
CA GLY A 14 3.94 -4.04 -7.91
C GLY A 14 4.22 -5.50 -7.51
N SER A 15 4.21 -6.40 -8.50
CA SER A 15 4.78 -7.75 -8.38
C SER A 15 6.31 -7.72 -8.52
N VAL A 16 6.80 -6.79 -9.34
CA VAL A 16 8.17 -6.27 -9.33
C VAL A 16 8.14 -4.94 -8.56
N PRO A 17 9.11 -4.66 -7.66
CA PRO A 17 9.13 -3.42 -6.90
C PRO A 17 9.06 -2.19 -7.82
N HIS A 18 8.10 -1.31 -7.55
CA HIS A 18 7.99 -0.05 -8.28
C HIS A 18 9.18 0.86 -7.98
N PRO A 19 9.67 1.67 -8.95
CA PRO A 19 10.70 2.67 -8.70
C PRO A 19 10.32 3.67 -7.60
N MET A 20 11.30 4.15 -6.86
CA MET A 20 11.12 5.14 -5.79
C MET A 20 12.15 6.26 -5.96
N ASP A 21 12.35 6.71 -7.19
CA ASP A 21 13.28 7.79 -7.53
C ASP A 21 12.63 9.16 -7.31
N LYS A 22 13.45 10.21 -7.22
CA LYS A 22 12.98 11.59 -6.95
C LYS A 22 11.83 12.04 -7.87
N ASP A 23 11.92 11.67 -9.15
CA ASP A 23 10.95 12.08 -10.18
C ASP A 23 9.92 10.99 -10.51
N HIS A 24 10.06 9.78 -9.94
CA HIS A 24 9.17 8.65 -10.18
C HIS A 24 9.06 7.76 -8.95
N TYR A 25 8.00 7.95 -8.17
CA TYR A 25 7.79 7.24 -6.91
C TYR A 25 6.30 7.07 -6.58
N ILE A 26 6.05 6.20 -5.61
CA ILE A 26 4.74 6.07 -4.99
C ILE A 26 4.61 7.14 -3.92
N GLU A 27 3.67 8.06 -4.08
CA GLU A 27 3.42 9.13 -3.10
C GLU A 27 2.74 8.59 -1.85
N TRP A 28 1.81 7.65 -2.03
CA TRP A 28 1.10 7.04 -0.93
C TRP A 28 0.56 5.66 -1.28
N VAL A 29 0.36 4.89 -0.22
CA VAL A 29 -0.37 3.64 -0.21
C VAL A 29 -1.51 3.75 0.78
N GLU A 30 -2.65 3.19 0.43
CA GLU A 30 -3.87 3.20 1.21
C GLU A 30 -4.43 1.80 1.33
N ILE A 31 -5.01 1.51 2.50
CA ILE A 31 -5.89 0.36 2.67
C ILE A 31 -7.27 0.80 3.16
N ILE A 32 -8.29 0.07 2.70
CA ILE A 32 -9.67 0.21 3.16
C ILE A 32 -10.09 -1.14 3.74
N ILE A 33 -10.46 -1.14 5.01
CA ILE A 33 -10.88 -2.31 5.77
C ILE A 33 -11.98 -1.91 6.75
N ASN A 34 -13.06 -2.69 6.83
CA ASN A 34 -14.18 -2.45 7.74
C ASN A 34 -14.74 -1.01 7.68
N GLY A 35 -14.82 -0.44 6.47
CA GLY A 35 -15.31 0.92 6.23
C GLY A 35 -14.34 2.04 6.64
N LYS A 36 -13.16 1.71 7.17
CA LYS A 36 -12.12 2.67 7.56
C LYS A 36 -11.03 2.74 6.50
N THR A 37 -10.45 3.93 6.37
CA THR A 37 -9.36 4.20 5.44
C THR A 37 -8.10 4.57 6.21
N TYR A 38 -6.99 3.95 5.84
CA TYR A 38 -5.68 4.22 6.39
C TYR A 38 -4.73 4.52 5.25
N ARG A 39 -3.94 5.60 5.37
CA ARG A 39 -3.01 6.03 4.34
C ARG A 39 -1.62 6.24 4.93
N GLN A 40 -0.62 5.68 4.26
CA GLN A 40 0.79 5.90 4.52
C GLN A 40 1.37 6.66 3.33
N PHE A 41 1.94 7.83 3.59
CA PHE A 41 2.75 8.54 2.60
C PHE A 41 4.16 7.93 2.58
N LEU A 42 4.74 7.88 1.39
CA LEU A 42 6.12 7.47 1.17
C LEU A 42 6.87 8.62 0.51
N ASN A 43 8.19 8.60 0.61
CA ASN A 43 9.07 9.57 -0.01
C ASN A 43 9.94 8.89 -1.08
N PRO A 44 10.51 9.65 -2.02
CA PRO A 44 11.58 9.13 -2.85
C PRO A 44 12.72 8.54 -2.01
N GLY A 45 13.24 7.39 -2.43
CA GLY A 45 14.26 6.60 -1.75
C GLY A 45 13.71 5.56 -0.78
N ASP A 46 12.45 5.67 -0.35
CA ASP A 46 11.82 4.66 0.49
C ASP A 46 11.62 3.34 -0.26
N SER A 47 11.43 2.25 0.49
CA SER A 47 10.92 1.01 -0.12
C SER A 47 9.47 1.22 -0.59
N PRO A 48 9.04 0.70 -1.75
CA PRO A 48 7.66 0.83 -2.25
C PRO A 48 6.68 -0.09 -1.48
N VAL A 49 6.69 0.03 -0.15
CA VAL A 49 6.01 -0.84 0.79
C VAL A 49 5.40 0.00 1.91
N ALA A 50 4.13 -0.23 2.20
CA ALA A 50 3.46 0.33 3.36
C ALA A 50 3.07 -0.75 4.36
N ARG A 51 3.19 -0.41 5.65
CA ARG A 51 2.90 -1.29 6.78
C ARG A 51 1.86 -0.65 7.66
N PHE A 52 0.78 -1.37 7.92
CA PHE A 52 -0.32 -0.90 8.75
C PHE A 52 -0.49 -1.85 9.94
N GLN A 53 -0.26 -1.34 11.15
CA GLN A 53 -0.46 -2.08 12.39
C GLN A 53 -1.95 -2.09 12.73
N ILE A 54 -2.69 -2.93 12.03
CA ILE A 54 -4.14 -3.08 12.16
C ILE A 54 -4.42 -4.55 12.40
N GLN A 55 -5.16 -4.82 13.47
CA GLN A 55 -5.71 -6.15 13.70
C GLN A 55 -6.77 -6.43 12.64
N SER A 56 -6.50 -7.39 11.77
CA SER A 56 -7.45 -7.90 10.79
C SER A 56 -7.75 -9.37 11.08
N GLN A 57 -9.00 -9.78 10.90
CA GLN A 57 -9.40 -11.18 11.01
C GLN A 57 -9.18 -11.92 9.67
N PRO A 58 -8.85 -13.22 9.69
CA PRO A 58 -8.80 -14.01 8.47
C PRO A 58 -10.11 -13.92 7.68
N GLY A 59 -10.02 -13.64 6.39
CA GLY A 59 -11.19 -13.51 5.50
C GLY A 59 -11.79 -12.09 5.45
N GLU A 60 -11.28 -11.12 6.21
CA GLU A 60 -11.68 -9.72 6.02
C GLU A 60 -11.30 -9.21 4.64
N LYS A 61 -12.23 -8.48 4.01
CA LYS A 61 -12.00 -7.85 2.72
C LYS A 61 -11.15 -6.60 2.91
N ILE A 62 -9.98 -6.61 2.29
CA ILE A 62 -9.05 -5.49 2.27
C ILE A 62 -8.89 -5.01 0.85
N ILE A 63 -9.12 -3.71 0.62
CA ILE A 63 -8.80 -3.06 -0.65
C ILE A 63 -7.50 -2.30 -0.45
N ALA A 64 -6.53 -2.48 -1.35
CA ALA A 64 -5.32 -1.68 -1.38
C ALA A 64 -5.30 -0.75 -2.59
N ARG A 65 -4.85 0.47 -2.38
CA ARG A 65 -4.59 1.46 -3.43
C ARG A 65 -3.17 2.01 -3.30
N ALA A 66 -2.55 2.34 -4.41
CA ALA A 66 -1.28 3.04 -4.44
C ALA A 66 -1.36 4.15 -5.48
N TYR A 67 -0.67 5.26 -5.24
CA TYR A 67 -0.64 6.37 -6.18
C TYR A 67 0.80 6.67 -6.57
N CYS A 68 1.08 6.54 -7.85
CA CYS A 68 2.33 6.94 -8.46
C CYS A 68 2.20 8.38 -8.97
N ASN A 69 3.20 9.22 -8.71
CA ASN A 69 3.21 10.61 -9.18
C ASN A 69 3.09 10.72 -10.72
N LEU A 70 3.57 9.72 -11.47
CA LEU A 70 3.52 9.69 -12.93
C LEU A 70 2.36 8.86 -13.50
N HIS A 71 2.04 7.73 -12.87
CA HIS A 71 1.08 6.75 -13.40
C HIS A 71 -0.29 6.80 -12.72
N GLY A 72 -0.49 7.72 -11.78
CA GLY A 72 -1.75 7.93 -11.07
C GLY A 72 -2.13 6.78 -10.16
N LEU A 73 -3.44 6.57 -10.01
CA LEU A 73 -4.03 5.67 -9.01
C LEU A 73 -4.12 4.22 -9.51
N TRP A 74 -3.54 3.29 -8.75
CA TRP A 74 -3.67 1.85 -8.96
C TRP A 74 -4.48 1.22 -7.82
N LYS A 75 -5.25 0.18 -8.12
CA LYS A 75 -6.09 -0.54 -7.16
C LYS A 75 -5.91 -2.05 -7.29
N SER A 76 -5.79 -2.72 -6.15
CA SER A 76 -5.95 -4.17 -6.01
C SER A 76 -7.16 -4.43 -5.12
N ALA A 77 -8.00 -5.39 -5.50
CA ALA A 77 -9.16 -5.85 -4.73
C ALA A 77 -8.98 -7.30 -4.29
#